data_AF-A0A645IF01-F1
#
_entry.id   AF-A0A645IF01-F1
#
_cell.length_a   1.000
_cell.length_b   1.000
_cell.length_c   1.000
_cell.angle_alpha   90.00
_cell.angle_beta   90.00
_cell.angle_gamma   90.00
#
_symmetry.space_group_name_H-M   'P 1'
#
loop_
_entity.id
_entity.type
_entity.pdbx_description
1 polymer ?
#
loop_
_entity_poly.entity_id
_entity_poly.type
_entity_poly.pdbx_seq_one_letter_code
_entity_poly.pdbx_strand_id
1 'polypeptide(L)' 'MVWLNEGLKERLKEHILPLETVTFTLWGSLTSWKEQAGKPMGVIETLIAATALRHNLTIVTNQPEAYLRCGAHVVNPW' A
#
# COMPACT_ATOMS: atom_id res chain seq x y z
N MET A 1 -9.67 -17.31 -16.95
CA MET A 1 -8.33 -17.09 -16.35
C MET A 1 -7.32 -16.42 -17.30
N VAL A 2 -7.48 -16.51 -18.63
CA VAL A 2 -6.59 -15.87 -19.64
C VAL A 2 -6.37 -14.37 -19.40
N TRP A 3 -7.44 -13.61 -19.12
CA TRP A 3 -7.34 -12.16 -18.88
C TRP A 3 -6.38 -11.79 -17.75
N LEU A 4 -6.44 -12.49 -16.60
CA LEU A 4 -5.59 -12.19 -15.44
C LEU A 4 -4.15 -12.66 -15.68
N ASN A 5 -3.98 -13.88 -16.16
CA ASN A 5 -2.66 -14.52 -16.23
C ASN A 5 -1.82 -14.10 -17.44
N GLU A 6 -2.45 -13.80 -18.57
CA GLU A 6 -1.74 -13.50 -19.82
C GLU A 6 -1.89 -12.03 -20.21
N GLY A 7 -3.08 -11.44 -20.00
CA GLY A 7 -3.32 -10.04 -20.36
C GLY A 7 -2.77 -9.06 -19.32
N LEU A 8 -3.24 -9.16 -18.08
CA LEU A 8 -2.98 -8.16 -17.05
C LEU A 8 -1.55 -8.25 -16.50
N LYS A 9 -1.08 -9.47 -16.17
CA LYS A 9 0.26 -9.68 -15.63
C LYS A 9 1.35 -9.22 -16.60
N GLU A 10 1.21 -9.52 -17.90
CA GLU A 10 2.20 -9.11 -18.90
C GLU A 10 2.26 -7.58 -19.05
N ARG A 11 1.10 -6.91 -19.08
CA ARG A 11 1.00 -5.45 -19.19
C ARG A 11 1.56 -4.71 -17.97
N LEU A 12 1.51 -5.33 -16.79
CA LEU A 12 1.95 -4.71 -15.54
C LEU A 12 3.29 -5.26 -15.04
N LYS A 13 3.98 -6.12 -15.79
CA LYS A 13 5.18 -6.82 -15.30
C LYS A 13 6.26 -5.90 -14.73
N GLU A 14 6.43 -4.71 -15.28
CA GLU A 14 7.41 -3.70 -14.82
C GLU A 14 6.84 -2.75 -13.74
N HIS A 15 5.55 -2.88 -13.42
CA HIS A 15 4.81 -2.05 -12.48
C HIS A 15 4.24 -2.85 -11.29
N ILE A 16 4.66 -4.10 -11.12
CA ILE A 16 4.36 -4.91 -9.94
C ILE A 16 5.51 -4.75 -8.94
N LEU A 17 5.23 -4.11 -7.82
CA LEU A 17 6.23 -3.87 -6.78
C LEU A 17 6.37 -5.10 -5.88
N PRO A 18 7.58 -5.67 -5.73
CA PRO A 18 7.81 -6.78 -4.81
C PRO A 18 7.77 -6.30 -3.35
N LEU A 19 7.24 -7.16 -2.48
CA LEU A 19 7.34 -6.97 -1.04
C LEU A 19 8.67 -7.55 -0.55
N GLU A 20 9.61 -6.66 -0.27
CA GLU A 20 10.95 -6.99 0.21
C GLU A 20 11.10 -6.65 1.70
N THR A 21 12.16 -7.16 2.33
CA THR A 21 12.44 -6.96 3.76
C THR A 21 12.34 -5.50 4.19
N VAL A 22 12.87 -4.56 3.42
CA VAL A 22 12.76 -3.11 3.70
C VAL A 22 11.31 -2.61 3.77
N THR A 23 10.42 -3.18 2.94
CA THR A 23 8.99 -2.86 2.95
C THR A 23 8.34 -3.40 4.21
N PHE A 24 8.70 -4.62 4.62
CA PHE A 24 8.20 -5.23 5.86
C PHE A 24 8.72 -4.52 7.13
N THR A 25 9.96 -4.02 7.12
CA THR A 25 10.49 -3.21 8.23
C THR A 25 9.73 -1.90 8.40
N LEU A 26 9.43 -1.22 7.28
CA LEU A 26 8.63 0.00 7.29
C LEU A 26 7.18 -0.29 7.72
N TRP A 27 6.60 -1.37 7.22
CA TRP A 27 5.28 -1.87 7.64
C TRP A 27 5.22 -2.12 9.15
N GLY A 28 6.18 -2.82 9.73
CA GLY A 28 6.24 -3.08 11.17
C GLY A 28 6.35 -1.81 12.02
N SER A 29 7.04 -0.80 11.51
CA SER A 29 7.12 0.52 12.17
C SER A 29 5.77 1.26 12.11
N LEU A 30 5.09 1.21 10.96
CA LEU A 30 3.76 1.80 10.75
C LEU A 30 2.68 1.13 11.62
N THR A 31 2.66 -0.20 11.69
CA THR A 31 1.70 -0.94 12.50
C THR A 31 1.91 -0.66 13.99
N SER A 32 3.17 -0.71 14.46
CA SER A 32 3.50 -0.40 15.85
C SER A 32 3.06 1.01 16.26
N TRP A 33 3.30 2.01 15.41
CA TRP A 33 2.85 3.38 15.68
C TRP A 33 1.31 3.50 15.75
N LYS A 34 0.59 2.76 14.90
CA LYS A 34 -0.88 2.75 14.88
C LYS A 34 -1.51 2.04 16.07
N GLU A 35 -0.93 0.91 16.47
CA GLU A 35 -1.33 0.18 17.67
C GLU A 35 -1.19 1.08 18.89
N GLN A 36 -0.06 1.79 19.02
CA GLN A 36 0.16 2.76 20.09
C GLN A 36 -0.84 3.93 20.06
N ALA A 37 -1.27 4.34 18.86
CA ALA A 37 -2.27 5.40 18.68
C ALA A 37 -3.74 4.94 18.90
N GLY A 38 -3.96 3.67 19.30
CA GLY A 38 -5.29 3.13 19.60
C GLY A 38 -6.23 3.00 18.39
N LYS A 39 -5.69 3.06 17.17
CA LYS A 39 -6.45 2.97 15.91
C LYS A 39 -5.78 1.95 14.99
N PRO A 40 -6.11 0.65 15.12
CA PRO A 40 -5.55 -0.37 14.25
C PRO A 40 -5.96 -0.11 12.81
N MET A 41 -4.98 -0.16 11.91
CA MET A 41 -5.19 -0.14 10.47
C MET A 41 -5.07 -1.59 9.97
N GLY A 42 -5.84 -1.96 8.96
CA GLY A 42 -5.78 -3.32 8.43
C GLY A 42 -4.41 -3.65 7.83
N VAL A 43 -4.11 -4.95 7.78
CA VAL A 43 -2.81 -5.47 7.33
C VAL A 43 -2.52 -5.06 5.88
N ILE A 44 -3.54 -5.08 5.03
CA ILE A 44 -3.40 -4.74 3.61
C ILE A 44 -3.19 -3.24 3.42
N GLU A 45 -3.96 -2.40 4.11
CA GLU A 45 -3.84 -0.93 4.05
C GLU A 45 -2.47 -0.47 4.54
N THR A 46 -1.98 -1.06 5.63
CA THR A 46 -0.63 -0.77 6.15
C THR A 46 0.48 -1.22 5.20
N LEU A 47 0.34 -2.38 4.54
CA LEU A 47 1.32 -2.86 3.55
C LEU A 47 1.34 -1.98 2.29
N ILE A 48 0.17 -1.57 1.79
CA ILE A 48 0.06 -0.63 0.67
C ILE A 48 0.68 0.72 1.06
N ALA A 49 0.39 1.23 2.27
CA ALA A 49 0.98 2.47 2.77
C ALA A 49 2.50 2.40 2.88
N ALA A 50 3.04 1.32 3.46
CA ALA A 50 4.49 1.11 3.55
C ALA A 50 5.14 1.04 2.16
N THR A 51 4.50 0.34 1.21
CA THR A 51 4.98 0.26 -0.17
C THR A 51 5.01 1.65 -0.82
N ALA A 52 3.92 2.42 -0.70
CA ALA A 52 3.84 3.75 -1.27
C ALA A 52 4.88 4.71 -0.67
N LEU A 53 5.06 4.69 0.65
CA LEU A 53 6.05 5.52 1.35
C LEU A 53 7.48 5.17 0.93
N ARG A 54 7.80 3.88 0.83
CA ARG A 54 9.12 3.40 0.39
C ARG A 54 9.47 3.91 -1.00
N HIS A 55 8.52 3.86 -1.93
CA HIS A 55 8.73 4.18 -3.35
C HIS A 55 8.37 5.62 -3.70
N ASN A 56 8.01 6.45 -2.71
CA ASN A 56 7.54 7.83 -2.89
C ASN A 56 6.37 7.94 -3.90
N LEU A 57 5.40 7.04 -3.77
CA LEU A 57 4.23 6.96 -4.64
C LEU A 57 2.98 7.55 -3.97
N THR A 58 1.97 7.83 -4.79
CA THR A 58 0.62 8.23 -4.34
C THR A 58 -0.33 7.05 -4.44
N ILE A 59 -1.09 6.80 -3.40
CA ILE A 59 -2.14 5.78 -3.36
C ILE A 59 -3.38 6.33 -4.05
N VAL A 60 -3.89 5.60 -5.05
CA VAL A 60 -5.15 5.92 -5.71
C VAL A 60 -6.22 4.97 -5.17
N THR A 61 -7.27 5.49 -4.54
CA THR A 61 -8.32 4.67 -3.91
C THR A 61 -9.65 5.42 -3.85
N ASN A 62 -10.77 4.70 -3.91
CA ASN A 62 -12.11 5.24 -3.64
C ASN A 62 -12.43 5.37 -2.14
N GLN A 63 -11.54 4.89 -1.27
CA GLN A 63 -11.68 4.95 0.19
C GLN A 63 -10.45 5.64 0.81
N PRO A 64 -10.22 6.93 0.56
CA PRO A 64 -9.04 7.65 1.07
C PRO A 64 -8.99 7.67 2.60
N GLU A 65 -10.12 7.56 3.28
CA GLU A 65 -10.25 7.50 4.73
C GLU A 65 -9.49 6.32 5.37
N ALA A 66 -9.36 5.20 4.64
CA ALA A 66 -8.63 4.03 5.09
C ALA A 66 -7.12 4.30 5.27
N TYR A 67 -6.60 5.34 4.60
CA TYR A 67 -5.20 5.73 4.63
C TYR A 67 -4.96 7.02 5.43
N LEU A 68 -6.00 7.52 6.11
CA LEU A 68 -5.86 8.69 6.97
C LEU A 68 -4.77 8.45 8.01
N ARG A 69 -3.84 9.40 8.05
CA ARG A 69 -2.75 9.45 9.04
C ARG A 69 -1.71 8.34 8.86
N CYS A 70 -1.54 7.68 7.72
CA CYS A 70 -0.37 6.81 7.50
C CYS A 70 0.84 7.57 6.93
N GLY A 71 0.69 8.85 6.58
CA GLY A 71 1.74 9.68 6.01
C GLY A 71 1.92 9.52 4.49
N ALA A 72 1.28 8.53 3.88
CA ALA A 72 1.28 8.38 2.42
C ALA A 72 0.42 9.46 1.76
N HIS A 73 0.79 9.86 0.54
CA HIS A 73 -0.06 10.67 -0.32
C HIS A 73 -1.21 9.81 -0.86
N VAL A 74 -2.42 10.35 -0.85
CA VAL A 74 -3.64 9.62 -1.25
C VAL A 74 -4.50 10.53 -2.11
N VAL A 75 -5.03 9.99 -3.21
CA VAL A 75 -5.97 10.66 -4.10
C VAL A 75 -7.18 9.77 -4.34
N ASN A 76 -8.37 10.37 -4.29
CA ASN A 76 -9.58 9.75 -4.79
C ASN A 76 -9.83 10.25 -6.22
N PRO A 77 -9.83 9.36 -7.24
CA PRO A 77 -10.02 9.78 -8.63
C PRO A 77 -11.50 9.94 -9.02
N TRP A 78 -12.43 9.74 -8.09
CA TRP A 78 -13.88 9.92 -8.25
C TRP A 78 -14.40 10.97 -7.26
#